data_AF-A0A8H7CF84-F1
#
_entry.id   AF-A0A8H7CF84-F1
#
_cell.length_a   1.000
_cell.length_b   1.000
_cell.length_c   1.000
_cell.angle_alpha   90.00
_cell.angle_beta   90.00
_cell.angle_gamma   90.00
#
_symmetry.space_group_name_H-M   'P 1'
#
loop_
_entity.id
_entity.type
_entity.pdbx_description
1 polymer ?
#
loop_
_entity_poly.entity_id
_entity_poly.type
_entity_poly.pdbx_seq_one_letter_code
_entity_poly.pdbx_strand_id
1 'polypeptide(L)'
;MIARNRKAAYKVLAANVSESQDSRRKKALDEQKRKRAQRVDSTRQLDLFANLNLGQSDDEEGAEDPEIARVGIASYAPLLPPSSAETPASDTRMESSSASEPPAERKKKKRKQKSKKESAAGNKWADQCMYAELLEMSEDNPWDMSDSSPDGLPEDLETGWVAVGPVPQGKRCLAVTDQSFGVPGLVPNTCLRSRKLGKLLMPRFPSTLPPLTILDCFLDSNWRENGLLHVIDVLKWKGQDIGECETPMRFWWRDTRLGELSLAPASFKLTS
;
A
#
# COMPACT_ATOMS: atom_id res chain seq x y z
N MET A 1 25.11 18.98 -36.34
CA MET A 1 24.58 17.85 -35.52
C MET A 1 23.11 18.11 -35.27
N ILE A 2 22.23 17.18 -35.66
CA ILE A 2 20.79 17.33 -35.43
C ILE A 2 20.53 17.01 -33.96
N ALA A 3 20.24 18.03 -33.15
CA ALA A 3 19.72 17.84 -31.81
C ALA A 3 18.37 17.12 -31.93
N ARG A 4 18.36 15.80 -31.74
CA ARG A 4 17.13 15.02 -31.66
C ARG A 4 16.40 15.51 -30.42
N ASN A 5 15.31 16.25 -30.62
CA ASN A 5 14.41 16.68 -29.57
C ASN A 5 13.94 15.44 -28.79
N ARG A 6 14.56 15.17 -27.63
CA ARG A 6 14.34 13.93 -26.86
C ARG A 6 12.87 13.80 -26.43
N LYS A 7 12.18 14.94 -26.34
CA LYS A 7 10.77 15.07 -25.99
C LYS A 7 9.82 14.59 -27.10
N ALA A 8 10.26 14.48 -28.35
CA ALA A 8 9.42 14.03 -29.46
C ALA A 8 9.19 12.51 -29.50
N ALA A 9 10.09 11.72 -28.90
CA ALA A 9 10.02 10.25 -28.92
C ALA A 9 9.13 9.67 -27.80
N TYR A 10 8.81 10.47 -26.77
CA TYR A 10 8.02 10.03 -25.63
C TYR A 10 6.77 10.89 -25.50
N LYS A 11 5.60 10.25 -25.44
CA LYS A 11 4.31 10.93 -25.29
C LYS A 11 4.28 11.57 -23.90
N VAL A 12 4.62 12.86 -23.81
CA VAL A 12 4.51 13.64 -22.58
C VAL A 12 3.04 13.59 -22.16
N LEU A 13 2.76 12.90 -21.06
CA LEU A 13 1.48 13.03 -20.40
C LEU A 13 1.44 14.47 -19.90
N ALA A 14 0.50 15.25 -20.40
CA ALA A 14 0.35 16.67 -20.13
C ALA A 14 0.09 16.92 -18.63
N ALA A 15 1.13 16.86 -17.82
CA ALA A 15 1.20 17.57 -16.56
C ALA A 15 1.54 19.03 -16.91
N ASN A 16 0.92 19.97 -16.20
CA ASN A 16 1.06 21.41 -16.42
C ASN A 16 2.52 21.80 -16.67
N VAL A 17 2.86 22.06 -17.94
CA VAL A 17 4.20 22.44 -18.42
C VAL A 17 4.69 23.75 -17.78
N SER A 18 3.80 24.44 -17.06
CA SER A 18 4.07 25.72 -16.39
C SER A 18 4.82 25.59 -15.06
N GLU A 19 4.81 24.44 -14.39
CA GLU A 19 5.53 24.24 -13.12
C GLU A 19 6.83 23.46 -13.37
N SER A 20 7.90 23.68 -12.58
CA SER A 20 9.11 22.85 -12.65
C SER A 20 8.89 21.48 -11.98
N GLN A 21 9.67 20.46 -12.38
CA GLN A 21 9.63 19.14 -11.73
C GLN A 21 9.89 19.23 -10.22
N ASP A 22 10.85 20.03 -9.79
CA ASP A 22 11.20 20.14 -8.37
C ASP A 22 10.08 20.72 -7.52
N SER A 23 9.35 21.73 -8.02
CA SER A 23 8.16 22.24 -7.34
C SER A 23 7.08 21.17 -7.19
N ARG A 24 6.84 20.36 -8.23
CA ARG A 24 5.88 19.25 -8.16
C ARG A 24 6.32 18.17 -7.18
N ARG A 25 7.60 17.81 -7.17
CA ARG A 25 8.18 16.81 -6.27
C ARG A 25 8.06 17.23 -4.80
N LYS A 26 8.45 18.46 -4.46
CA LYS A 26 8.33 19.02 -3.10
C LYS A 26 6.88 18.96 -2.60
N LYS A 27 5.93 19.44 -3.42
CA LYS A 27 4.50 19.38 -3.11
C LYS A 27 4.00 17.94 -2.91
N ALA A 28 4.44 17.00 -3.75
CA ALA A 28 4.07 15.59 -3.62
C ALA A 28 4.62 14.95 -2.34
N LEU A 29 5.84 15.28 -1.94
CA LEU A 29 6.45 14.80 -0.70
C LEU A 29 5.72 15.34 0.54
N ASP A 30 5.35 16.63 0.54
CA ASP A 30 4.60 17.23 1.65
C ASP A 30 3.20 16.62 1.78
N GLU A 31 2.52 16.39 0.66
CA GLU A 31 1.24 15.68 0.60
C GLU A 31 1.37 14.24 1.17
N GLN A 32 2.42 13.51 0.81
CA GLN A 32 2.69 12.17 1.33
C GLN A 32 2.93 12.19 2.84
N LYS A 33 3.78 13.10 3.34
CA LYS A 33 4.04 13.26 4.78
C LYS A 33 2.76 13.57 5.55
N ARG A 34 1.95 14.50 5.04
CA ARG A 34 0.65 14.87 5.62
C ARG A 34 -0.31 13.68 5.69
N LYS A 35 -0.45 12.91 4.61
CA LYS A 35 -1.32 11.71 4.58
C LYS A 35 -0.87 10.64 5.57
N ARG A 36 0.44 10.41 5.69
CA ARG A 36 1.00 9.47 6.67
C ARG A 36 0.70 9.92 8.09
N ALA A 37 0.92 11.20 8.42
CA ALA A 37 0.60 11.75 9.73
C ALA A 37 -0.88 11.55 10.07
N GLN A 38 -1.79 11.92 9.17
CA GLN A 38 -3.24 11.74 9.36
C GLN A 38 -3.64 10.29 9.61
N ARG A 39 -3.04 9.34 8.88
CA ARG A 39 -3.33 7.91 9.09
C ARG A 39 -2.83 7.45 10.46
N VAL A 40 -1.62 7.84 10.84
CA VAL A 40 -1.05 7.50 12.15
C VAL A 40 -1.93 8.06 13.26
N ASP A 41 -2.36 9.31 13.17
CA ASP A 41 -3.25 9.94 14.14
C ASP A 41 -4.60 9.24 14.22
N SER A 42 -5.20 8.90 13.07
CA SER A 42 -6.45 8.14 13.02
C SER A 42 -6.34 6.73 13.62
N THR A 43 -5.18 6.09 13.47
CA THR A 43 -4.93 4.73 14.01
C THR A 43 -4.67 4.79 15.51
N ARG A 44 -4.04 5.86 15.99
CA ARG A 44 -3.71 6.07 17.40
C ARG A 44 -4.91 6.52 18.25
N GLN A 45 -6.10 6.74 17.65
CA GLN A 45 -7.30 7.20 18.35
C GLN A 45 -7.08 8.50 19.15
N LEU A 46 -6.12 9.35 18.75
CA LEU A 46 -5.84 10.60 19.47
C LEU A 46 -7.06 11.53 19.50
N ASP A 47 -7.91 11.49 18.48
CA ASP A 47 -9.18 12.22 18.43
C ASP A 47 -10.19 11.78 19.50
N LEU A 48 -10.13 10.53 19.99
CA LEU A 48 -10.95 10.09 21.12
C LEU A 48 -10.47 10.67 22.45
N PHE A 49 -9.17 10.93 22.58
CA PHE A 49 -8.58 11.56 23.78
C PHE A 49 -8.64 13.09 23.75
N ALA A 50 -8.65 13.72 22.56
CA ALA A 50 -8.78 15.17 22.43
C ALA A 50 -10.16 15.70 22.87
N ASN A 51 -11.22 14.88 22.77
CA ASN A 51 -12.55 15.19 23.30
C ASN A 51 -12.69 14.94 24.82
N LEU A 52 -11.65 14.45 25.48
CA LEU A 52 -11.56 14.37 26.95
C LEU A 52 -10.87 15.61 27.53
N ASN A 53 -10.84 16.74 26.81
CA ASN A 53 -10.47 18.02 27.39
C ASN A 53 -11.36 18.24 28.63
N LEU A 54 -10.73 18.09 29.80
CA LEU A 54 -11.28 18.39 31.12
C LEU A 54 -12.01 19.73 30.98
N GLY A 55 -13.31 19.72 31.29
CA GLY A 55 -14.20 20.84 31.04
C GLY A 55 -13.60 22.16 31.52
N GLN A 56 -13.90 23.22 30.78
CA GLN A 56 -13.76 24.60 31.27
C GLN A 56 -14.39 24.66 32.66
N SER A 57 -13.53 24.64 33.69
CA SER A 57 -13.88 25.03 35.05
C SER A 57 -14.04 26.55 35.01
N ASP A 58 -15.24 26.97 34.68
CA ASP A 58 -15.77 28.31 34.92
C ASP A 58 -15.96 28.44 36.43
N ASP A 59 -14.91 28.82 37.17
CA ASP A 59 -14.99 29.32 38.55
C ASP A 59 -13.71 30.09 38.94
N GLU A 60 -13.89 31.42 38.95
CA GLU A 60 -13.28 32.54 39.68
C GLU A 60 -11.78 32.71 40.04
N GLU A 61 -11.45 34.01 40.08
CA GLU A 61 -10.31 34.66 40.74
C GLU A 61 -9.73 33.92 41.95
N GLY A 62 -8.39 33.87 42.01
CA GLY A 62 -7.66 33.73 43.27
C GLY A 62 -6.86 32.45 43.41
N ALA A 63 -5.54 32.61 43.27
CA ALA A 63 -4.47 31.90 43.97
C ALA A 63 -4.61 30.37 44.22
N GLU A 64 -3.70 29.65 43.55
CA GLU A 64 -2.87 28.52 44.01
C GLU A 64 -2.82 27.45 42.90
N ASP A 65 -1.61 27.16 42.42
CA ASP A 65 -1.34 26.17 41.37
C ASP A 65 -1.94 24.81 41.77
N PRO A 66 -2.87 24.22 40.99
CA PRO A 66 -3.35 22.88 41.28
C PRO A 66 -2.24 21.88 40.96
N GLU A 67 -1.76 21.19 42.01
CA GLU A 67 -0.84 20.07 41.90
C GLU A 67 -1.47 18.97 41.02
N ILE A 68 -0.94 18.82 39.80
CA ILE A 68 -1.41 17.82 38.83
C ILE A 68 -1.10 16.42 39.38
N ALA A 69 -2.07 15.82 40.06
CA ALA A 69 -2.00 14.45 40.53
C ALA A 69 -1.91 13.51 39.31
N ARG A 70 -0.69 13.05 38.98
CA ARG A 70 -0.44 11.98 38.01
C ARG A 70 -0.86 10.64 38.59
N VAL A 71 -2.16 10.42 38.74
CA VAL A 71 -2.70 9.12 39.13
C VAL A 71 -2.63 8.21 37.91
N GLY A 72 -1.62 7.34 37.88
CA GLY A 72 -1.50 6.31 36.85
C GLY A 72 -2.64 5.29 36.93
N ILE A 73 -2.94 4.65 35.80
CA ILE A 73 -3.97 3.60 35.63
C ILE A 73 -3.83 2.43 36.65
N ALA A 74 -2.68 2.30 37.32
CA ALA A 74 -2.43 1.36 38.40
C ALA A 74 -3.45 1.46 39.56
N SER A 75 -4.08 2.61 39.80
CA SER A 75 -5.12 2.77 40.82
C SER A 75 -6.41 1.98 40.53
N TYR A 76 -6.63 1.58 39.28
CA TYR A 76 -7.79 0.78 38.86
C TYR A 76 -7.50 -0.73 38.86
N ALA A 77 -6.25 -1.15 39.12
CA ALA A 77 -5.88 -2.56 39.21
C ALA A 77 -6.73 -3.38 40.21
N PRO A 78 -7.15 -2.84 41.37
CA PRO A 78 -8.01 -3.57 42.32
C PRO A 78 -9.46 -3.77 41.85
N LEU A 79 -9.90 -3.04 40.81
CA LEU A 79 -11.27 -3.12 40.28
C LEU A 79 -11.41 -4.18 39.17
N LEU A 80 -10.32 -4.80 38.75
CA LEU A 80 -10.36 -5.91 37.81
C LEU A 80 -10.69 -7.20 38.58
N PRO A 81 -11.69 -7.99 38.14
CA PRO A 81 -11.96 -9.28 38.76
C PRO A 81 -10.73 -10.18 38.61
N PRO A 82 -10.36 -10.97 39.63
CA PRO A 82 -9.24 -11.90 39.52
C PRO A 82 -9.52 -12.91 38.40
N SER A 83 -8.78 -12.79 37.30
CA SER A 83 -8.83 -13.74 36.20
C SER A 83 -8.07 -14.99 36.61
N SER A 84 -8.80 -16.02 37.05
CA SER A 84 -8.28 -17.38 37.22
C SER A 84 -7.94 -17.93 35.84
N ALA A 85 -6.65 -17.91 35.49
CA ALA A 85 -6.12 -18.59 34.33
C ALA A 85 -5.80 -20.03 34.69
N GLU A 86 -6.73 -20.96 34.46
CA GLU A 86 -6.42 -22.38 34.23
C GLU A 86 -7.41 -22.98 33.22
N THR A 87 -6.89 -23.44 32.07
CA THR A 87 -7.52 -24.50 31.27
C THR A 87 -7.12 -25.85 31.86
N PRO A 88 -8.02 -26.86 31.93
CA PRO A 88 -8.06 -27.83 30.83
C PRO A 88 -9.47 -28.34 30.45
N ALA A 89 -9.52 -29.02 29.31
CA ALA A 89 -10.70 -29.59 28.67
C ALA A 89 -11.42 -30.67 29.50
N SER A 90 -12.75 -30.75 29.38
CA SER A 90 -13.52 -31.96 29.01
C SER A 90 -15.05 -31.71 29.02
N ASP A 91 -15.67 -32.17 27.92
CA ASP A 91 -17.02 -32.73 27.72
C ASP A 91 -18.05 -32.68 28.87
N THR A 92 -19.25 -32.14 28.62
CA THR A 92 -20.54 -32.71 29.07
C THR A 92 -21.73 -32.09 28.30
N ARG A 93 -22.48 -33.01 27.70
CA ARG A 93 -23.77 -32.95 27.00
C ARG A 93 -24.95 -32.71 27.95
N MET A 94 -25.93 -31.86 27.57
CA MET A 94 -27.38 -32.17 27.67
C MET A 94 -28.29 -31.14 26.97
N GLU A 95 -29.17 -31.70 26.13
CA GLU A 95 -30.56 -31.32 25.76
C GLU A 95 -31.34 -30.53 26.85
N SER A 96 -32.49 -29.86 26.67
CA SER A 96 -33.49 -29.58 25.62
C SER A 96 -34.64 -28.87 26.35
N SER A 97 -35.30 -27.85 25.76
CA SER A 97 -36.77 -27.59 25.84
C SER A 97 -37.06 -26.22 25.20
N SER A 98 -37.68 -26.13 24.02
CA SER A 98 -39.09 -26.33 23.63
C SER A 98 -39.85 -25.01 23.44
N ALA A 99 -40.05 -24.69 22.16
CA ALA A 99 -41.20 -24.04 21.50
C ALA A 99 -42.08 -23.00 22.23
N SER A 100 -42.20 -21.82 21.62
CA SER A 100 -43.50 -21.24 21.22
C SER A 100 -43.32 -20.02 20.29
N GLU A 101 -44.04 -20.02 19.17
CA GLU A 101 -44.38 -18.89 18.28
C GLU A 101 -45.93 -18.80 18.24
N PRO A 102 -46.56 -17.76 17.65
CA PRO A 102 -46.32 -16.31 17.69
C PRO A 102 -47.64 -15.55 18.02
N PRO A 103 -47.74 -14.20 17.86
CA PRO A 103 -48.35 -13.73 16.61
C PRO A 103 -47.80 -12.40 16.05
N ALA A 104 -48.24 -12.12 14.83
CA ALA A 104 -47.79 -11.14 13.86
C ALA A 104 -48.00 -9.66 14.24
N GLU A 105 -47.08 -8.80 13.79
CA GLU A 105 -47.43 -7.42 13.44
C GLU A 105 -46.52 -6.79 12.37
N ARG A 106 -47.17 -5.95 11.56
CA ARG A 106 -46.76 -5.44 10.24
C ARG A 106 -45.58 -4.47 10.31
N LYS A 107 -44.53 -4.66 9.48
CA LYS A 107 -43.55 -3.60 9.18
C LYS A 107 -43.32 -3.37 7.69
N LYS A 108 -43.42 -2.09 7.36
CA LYS A 108 -43.47 -1.44 6.04
C LYS A 108 -42.24 -1.73 5.19
N LYS A 109 -42.46 -1.99 3.89
CA LYS A 109 -41.44 -2.02 2.83
C LYS A 109 -40.72 -0.67 2.75
N LYS A 110 -39.55 -0.53 3.39
CA LYS A 110 -38.59 0.52 3.04
C LYS A 110 -37.88 0.08 1.75
N ARG A 111 -38.21 0.74 0.63
CA ARG A 111 -37.44 0.68 -0.62
C ARG A 111 -36.00 1.12 -0.30
N LYS A 112 -35.07 0.17 -0.20
CA LYS A 112 -33.64 0.48 -0.28
C LYS A 112 -33.39 1.06 -1.67
N GLN A 113 -33.30 2.39 -1.75
CA GLN A 113 -32.66 3.06 -2.88
C GLN A 113 -31.23 2.51 -2.95
N LYS A 114 -31.02 1.57 -3.86
CA LYS A 114 -29.71 1.04 -4.22
C LYS A 114 -28.93 2.24 -4.78
N SER A 115 -27.93 2.69 -4.02
CA SER A 115 -26.99 3.74 -4.40
C SER A 115 -26.39 3.41 -5.77
N LYS A 116 -26.92 4.05 -6.80
CA LYS A 116 -26.47 3.97 -8.18
C LYS A 116 -25.22 4.85 -8.30
N LYS A 117 -24.09 4.41 -7.72
CA LYS A 117 -22.81 5.15 -7.77
C LYS A 117 -21.55 4.28 -7.88
N GLU A 118 -21.68 3.02 -8.30
CA GLU A 118 -20.54 2.12 -8.52
C GLU A 118 -20.27 1.81 -10.00
N SER A 119 -21.00 2.41 -10.94
CA SER A 119 -20.83 2.10 -12.38
C SER A 119 -19.77 2.93 -13.11
N ALA A 120 -18.85 3.58 -12.38
CA ALA A 120 -17.71 4.29 -12.95
C ALA A 120 -16.36 3.87 -12.35
N ALA A 121 -16.35 2.88 -11.45
CA ALA A 121 -15.11 2.32 -10.97
C ALA A 121 -14.47 1.51 -12.10
N GLY A 122 -13.38 2.03 -12.67
CA GLY A 122 -12.51 1.27 -13.54
C GLY A 122 -12.07 -0.04 -12.87
N ASN A 123 -11.46 -0.94 -13.64
CA ASN A 123 -10.92 -2.18 -13.09
C ASN A 123 -10.04 -1.86 -11.86
N LYS A 124 -10.34 -2.48 -10.70
CA LYS A 124 -9.62 -2.22 -9.43
C LYS A 124 -8.10 -2.45 -9.50
N TRP A 125 -7.64 -3.16 -10.53
CA TRP A 125 -6.23 -3.45 -10.79
C TRP A 125 -5.59 -2.51 -11.82
N ALA A 126 -6.36 -1.61 -12.42
CA ALA A 126 -5.83 -0.60 -13.32
C ALA A 126 -5.16 0.53 -12.52
N ASP A 127 -4.05 1.04 -13.06
CA ASP A 127 -3.36 2.23 -12.57
C ASP A 127 -2.96 2.19 -11.09
N GLN A 128 -2.63 0.99 -10.59
CA GLN A 128 -2.16 0.79 -9.22
C GLN A 128 -0.65 0.99 -9.04
N CYS A 129 0.15 0.88 -10.11
CA CYS A 129 1.60 1.13 -10.03
C CYS A 129 1.92 2.62 -10.16
N MET A 130 3.01 3.05 -9.51
CA MET A 130 3.55 4.40 -9.70
C MET A 130 4.17 4.59 -11.08
N TYR A 131 3.95 5.75 -11.67
CA TYR A 131 4.52 6.15 -12.96
C TYR A 131 5.57 7.23 -12.75
N ALA A 132 6.72 7.08 -13.39
CA ALA A 132 7.71 8.13 -13.47
C ALA A 132 7.35 9.10 -14.59
N GLU A 133 7.55 10.39 -14.35
CA GLU A 133 7.65 11.39 -15.43
C GLU A 133 9.01 11.30 -16.11
N LEU A 134 9.14 11.87 -17.32
CA LEU A 134 10.42 11.94 -18.00
C LEU A 134 11.31 12.92 -17.24
N LEU A 135 12.51 12.49 -16.82
CA LEU A 135 13.47 13.38 -16.15
C LEU A 135 13.82 14.57 -17.05
N GLU A 136 13.50 15.77 -16.59
CA GLU A 136 13.87 17.02 -17.27
C GLU A 136 15.39 17.19 -17.20
N MET A 137 16.02 17.40 -18.35
CA MET A 137 17.42 17.79 -18.48
C MET A 137 17.44 19.00 -19.42
N SER A 138 18.18 20.06 -19.07
CA SER A 138 18.39 21.19 -19.97
C SER A 138 19.11 20.70 -21.23
N GLU A 139 18.62 21.10 -22.40
CA GLU A 139 19.26 20.80 -23.69
C GLU A 139 20.32 21.87 -24.04
N ASP A 140 20.35 22.97 -23.28
CA ASP A 140 21.21 24.12 -23.53
C ASP A 140 22.61 23.87 -22.98
N ASN A 141 23.52 23.61 -23.92
CA ASN A 141 24.97 23.62 -23.84
C ASN A 141 25.60 23.02 -22.56
N PRO A 142 25.95 21.72 -22.57
CA PRO A 142 26.69 21.03 -21.48
C PRO A 142 28.07 21.62 -21.12
N TRP A 143 28.48 22.68 -21.82
CA TRP A 143 29.76 23.36 -21.71
C TRP A 143 29.62 24.83 -21.30
N ASP A 144 28.40 25.33 -21.10
CA ASP A 144 28.19 26.64 -20.50
C ASP A 144 28.42 26.49 -18.99
N MET A 145 29.68 26.62 -18.59
CA MET A 145 30.16 26.61 -17.20
C MET A 145 29.75 27.90 -16.45
N SER A 146 28.69 28.56 -16.91
CA SER A 146 27.98 29.59 -16.17
C SER A 146 27.28 28.89 -15.00
N ASP A 147 27.79 29.12 -13.80
CA ASP A 147 27.37 28.59 -12.49
C ASP A 147 25.92 28.99 -12.09
N SER A 148 25.06 29.31 -13.06
CA SER A 148 23.78 30.01 -12.86
C SER A 148 22.58 29.38 -13.55
N SER A 149 22.77 28.39 -14.43
CA SER A 149 21.66 27.65 -15.04
C SER A 149 21.62 26.21 -14.52
N PRO A 150 20.64 25.86 -13.64
CA PRO A 150 20.49 24.48 -13.19
C PRO A 150 20.18 23.58 -14.39
N ASP A 151 20.88 22.46 -14.47
CA ASP A 151 20.80 21.47 -15.55
C ASP A 151 19.45 20.71 -15.61
N GLY A 152 18.50 21.10 -14.74
CA GLY A 152 17.19 20.49 -14.58
C GLY A 152 17.20 19.22 -13.72
N LEU A 153 18.37 18.76 -13.29
CA LEU A 153 18.49 17.66 -12.36
C LEU A 153 18.25 18.15 -10.92
N PRO A 154 17.67 17.30 -10.06
CA PRO A 154 17.55 17.63 -8.65
C PRO A 154 18.94 17.78 -8.02
N GLU A 155 19.14 18.84 -7.22
CA GLU A 155 20.42 19.15 -6.56
C GLU A 155 20.93 18.00 -5.66
N ASP A 156 20.01 17.20 -5.13
CA ASP A 156 20.30 16.07 -4.25
C ASP A 156 20.36 14.72 -4.98
N LEU A 157 20.59 14.70 -6.30
CA LEU A 157 20.54 13.46 -7.11
C LEU A 157 21.41 12.31 -6.55
N GLU A 158 22.57 12.62 -5.95
CA GLU A 158 23.47 11.60 -5.39
C GLU A 158 22.96 10.99 -4.08
N THR A 159 22.23 11.75 -3.27
CA THR A 159 21.87 11.35 -1.90
C THR A 159 20.39 11.06 -1.73
N GLY A 160 19.52 11.79 -2.43
CA GLY A 160 18.06 11.70 -2.34
C GLY A 160 17.41 10.73 -3.33
N TRP A 161 18.17 10.21 -4.30
CA TRP A 161 17.62 9.41 -5.40
C TRP A 161 18.27 8.04 -5.54
N VAL A 162 17.49 7.06 -5.98
CA VAL A 162 17.95 5.72 -6.29
C VAL A 162 17.59 5.40 -7.73
N ALA A 163 18.61 5.15 -8.56
CA ALA A 163 18.41 4.66 -9.92
C ALA A 163 18.08 3.17 -9.89
N VAL A 164 16.98 2.77 -10.52
CA VAL A 164 16.60 1.36 -10.70
C VAL A 164 16.92 0.97 -12.14
N GLY A 165 18.00 0.20 -12.35
CA GLY A 165 18.38 -0.22 -13.69
C GLY A 165 19.52 -1.24 -13.75
N PRO A 166 19.72 -1.88 -14.91
CA PRO A 166 19.02 -1.64 -16.19
C PRO A 166 17.57 -2.15 -16.20
N VAL A 167 16.66 -1.39 -16.82
CA VAL A 167 15.26 -1.81 -16.99
C VAL A 167 15.19 -2.91 -18.06
N PRO A 168 14.71 -4.12 -17.73
CA PRO A 168 14.68 -5.23 -18.67
C PRO A 168 13.68 -4.95 -19.81
N GLN A 169 13.96 -5.50 -20.98
CA GLN A 169 12.99 -5.51 -22.07
C GLN A 169 11.82 -6.44 -21.68
N GLY A 170 10.61 -5.91 -21.70
CA GLY A 170 9.45 -6.68 -21.27
C GLY A 170 8.18 -5.85 -21.10
N LYS A 171 7.18 -6.47 -20.48
CA LYS A 171 5.89 -5.84 -20.17
C LYS A 171 5.77 -5.58 -18.68
N ARG A 172 5.60 -4.31 -18.29
CA ARG A 172 5.32 -3.95 -16.89
C ARG A 172 3.93 -4.45 -16.47
N CYS A 173 3.87 -5.17 -15.36
CA CYS A 173 2.68 -5.85 -14.86
C CYS A 173 2.64 -5.88 -13.33
N LEU A 174 1.45 -6.10 -12.80
CA LEU A 174 1.22 -6.40 -11.38
C LEU A 174 1.23 -7.92 -11.19
N ALA A 175 2.04 -8.42 -10.27
CA ALA A 175 1.93 -9.78 -9.78
C ALA A 175 1.01 -9.78 -8.55
N VAL A 176 -0.12 -10.47 -8.64
CA VAL A 176 -1.14 -10.52 -7.59
C VAL A 176 -1.33 -11.96 -7.16
N THR A 177 -1.05 -12.22 -5.89
CA THR A 177 -1.23 -13.54 -5.28
C THR A 177 -2.53 -13.58 -4.51
N ASP A 178 -3.45 -14.44 -4.93
CA ASP A 178 -4.74 -14.59 -4.26
C ASP A 178 -4.63 -15.41 -2.97
N GLN A 179 -5.59 -15.23 -2.07
CA GLN A 179 -5.73 -16.08 -0.90
C GLN A 179 -6.30 -17.43 -1.34
N SER A 180 -5.52 -18.50 -1.22
CA SER A 180 -6.07 -19.85 -1.36
C SER A 180 -7.09 -20.09 -0.23
N PHE A 181 -8.32 -20.48 -0.59
CA PHE A 181 -9.44 -20.72 0.33
C PHE A 181 -9.24 -21.95 1.24
N GLY A 182 -8.14 -22.01 1.99
CA GLY A 182 -7.92 -23.01 3.04
C GLY A 182 -7.71 -24.45 2.57
N VAL A 183 -7.47 -24.69 1.27
CA VAL A 183 -7.10 -26.03 0.77
C VAL A 183 -5.61 -26.27 1.09
N PRO A 184 -5.27 -27.21 2.00
CA PRO A 184 -3.89 -27.51 2.32
C PRO A 184 -3.14 -28.01 1.07
N GLY A 185 -1.95 -27.47 0.80
CA GLY A 185 -1.08 -27.93 -0.28
C GLY A 185 -1.32 -27.27 -1.65
N LEU A 186 -2.31 -26.39 -1.81
CA LEU A 186 -2.48 -25.65 -3.06
C LEU A 186 -1.60 -24.38 -3.06
N VAL A 187 -0.55 -24.39 -3.89
CA VAL A 187 0.34 -23.23 -4.09
C VAL A 187 -0.51 -22.01 -4.47
N PRO A 188 -0.37 -20.88 -3.75
CA PRO A 188 -1.22 -19.72 -3.98
C PRO A 188 -1.12 -19.26 -5.44
N ASN A 189 -2.28 -18.99 -6.04
CA ASN A 189 -2.34 -18.69 -7.47
C ASN A 189 -1.87 -17.26 -7.71
N THR A 190 -0.63 -17.11 -8.18
CA THR A 190 -0.13 -15.82 -8.64
C THR A 190 -0.64 -15.56 -10.04
N CYS A 191 -1.26 -14.40 -10.25
CA CYS A 191 -1.69 -13.96 -11.56
C CYS A 191 -0.97 -12.67 -11.96
N LEU A 192 -0.68 -12.53 -13.26
CA LEU A 192 -0.09 -11.31 -13.79
C LEU A 192 -1.18 -10.46 -14.41
N ARG A 193 -1.23 -9.19 -14.04
CA ARG A 193 -2.22 -8.22 -14.53
C ARG A 193 -1.54 -7.05 -15.20
N SER A 194 -2.14 -6.55 -16.27
CA SER A 194 -1.68 -5.36 -16.97
C SER A 194 -1.74 -4.16 -16.04
N ARG A 195 -0.63 -3.44 -15.89
CA ARG A 195 -0.57 -2.18 -15.13
C ARG A 195 -1.64 -1.16 -15.57
N LYS A 196 -1.82 -0.95 -16.88
CA LYS A 196 -2.71 0.10 -17.43
C LYS A 196 -4.20 -0.26 -17.35
N LEU A 197 -4.58 -1.46 -17.81
CA LEU A 197 -5.99 -1.87 -17.91
C LEU A 197 -6.48 -2.76 -16.76
N GLY A 198 -5.58 -3.23 -15.89
CA GLY A 198 -5.85 -4.24 -14.86
C GLY A 198 -6.25 -5.63 -15.41
N LYS A 199 -6.24 -5.81 -16.74
CA LYS A 199 -6.64 -7.05 -17.42
C LYS A 199 -5.66 -8.17 -17.09
N LEU A 200 -6.14 -9.40 -17.03
CA LEU A 200 -5.30 -10.57 -16.82
C LEU A 200 -4.37 -10.77 -18.03
N LEU A 201 -3.07 -10.72 -17.79
CA LEU A 201 -2.05 -11.07 -18.79
C LEU A 201 -1.75 -12.56 -18.73
N MET A 202 -1.68 -13.10 -17.52
CA MET A 202 -1.44 -14.52 -17.28
C MET A 202 -2.26 -14.97 -16.06
N PRO A 203 -3.14 -15.97 -16.20
CA PRO A 203 -4.00 -16.42 -15.11
C PRO A 203 -3.22 -17.15 -14.01
N ARG A 204 -2.12 -17.81 -14.36
CA ARG A 204 -1.27 -18.56 -13.44
C ARG A 204 0.19 -18.37 -13.81
N PHE A 205 0.92 -17.72 -12.92
CA PHE A 205 2.37 -17.62 -12.95
C PHE A 205 2.92 -18.46 -11.78
N PRO A 206 3.83 -19.40 -12.04
CA PRO A 206 4.42 -20.20 -10.95
C PRO A 206 5.26 -19.29 -10.06
N SER A 207 4.91 -19.20 -8.78
CA SER A 207 5.69 -18.43 -7.81
C SER A 207 5.56 -19.04 -6.40
N THR A 208 6.56 -18.77 -5.57
CA THR A 208 6.56 -19.08 -4.13
C THR A 208 6.10 -17.88 -3.29
N LEU A 209 5.49 -16.87 -3.94
CA LEU A 209 5.03 -15.68 -3.24
C LEU A 209 3.95 -16.04 -2.22
N PRO A 210 3.99 -15.43 -1.02
CA PRO A 210 2.95 -15.60 -0.04
C PRO A 210 1.58 -15.12 -0.55
N PRO A 211 0.47 -15.70 -0.06
CA PRO A 211 -0.87 -15.21 -0.38
C PRO A 211 -1.03 -13.73 0.00
N LEU A 212 -1.96 -13.04 -0.68
CA LEU A 212 -2.26 -11.62 -0.45
C LEU A 212 -1.06 -10.68 -0.68
N THR A 213 -0.20 -11.04 -1.63
CA THR A 213 0.99 -10.26 -2.02
C THR A 213 0.74 -9.58 -3.37
N ILE A 214 1.11 -8.30 -3.49
CA ILE A 214 1.02 -7.48 -4.70
C ILE A 214 2.38 -6.84 -4.96
N LEU A 215 2.97 -7.17 -6.11
CA LEU A 215 4.26 -6.65 -6.57
C LEU A 215 4.11 -5.89 -7.89
N ASP A 216 4.93 -4.85 -8.09
CA ASP A 216 5.14 -4.20 -9.38
C ASP A 216 6.34 -4.84 -10.07
N CYS A 217 6.13 -5.40 -11.25
CA CYS A 217 7.11 -6.23 -11.93
C CYS A 217 7.24 -5.89 -13.42
N PHE A 218 8.35 -6.31 -14.02
CA PHE A 218 8.52 -6.48 -15.45
C PHE A 218 8.52 -7.96 -15.81
N LEU A 219 7.54 -8.39 -16.62
CA LEU A 219 7.59 -9.68 -17.27
C LEU A 219 8.57 -9.62 -18.43
N ASP A 220 9.65 -10.40 -18.36
CA ASP A 220 10.71 -10.46 -19.35
C ASP A 220 10.18 -10.81 -20.75
N SER A 221 10.76 -10.28 -21.82
CA SER A 221 10.35 -10.63 -23.19
C SER A 221 10.49 -12.13 -23.48
N ASN A 222 11.51 -12.78 -22.91
CA ASN A 222 11.82 -14.19 -23.08
C ASN A 222 11.29 -15.05 -21.92
N TRP A 223 10.28 -14.56 -21.17
CA TRP A 223 9.70 -15.26 -20.01
C TRP A 223 9.27 -16.70 -20.27
N ARG A 224 8.94 -17.05 -21.52
CA ARG A 224 8.56 -18.42 -21.91
C ARG A 224 9.73 -19.41 -21.81
N GLU A 225 10.95 -18.93 -21.98
CA GLU A 225 12.16 -19.74 -21.97
C GLU A 225 12.87 -19.66 -20.61
N ASN A 226 13.00 -18.45 -20.06
CA ASN A 226 13.74 -18.21 -18.82
C ASN A 226 12.87 -18.21 -17.55
N GLY A 227 11.54 -18.08 -17.68
CA GLY A 227 10.63 -17.99 -16.54
C GLY A 227 10.81 -16.72 -15.68
N LEU A 228 11.50 -15.70 -16.17
CA LEU A 228 11.92 -14.55 -15.36
C LEU A 228 10.82 -13.49 -15.23
N LEU A 229 10.61 -13.07 -13.99
CA LEU A 229 9.78 -11.94 -13.61
C LEU A 229 10.61 -11.01 -12.73
N HIS A 230 10.98 -9.86 -13.28
CA HIS A 230 11.82 -8.88 -12.58
C HIS A 230 10.95 -8.06 -11.64
N VAL A 231 11.23 -8.10 -10.34
CA VAL A 231 10.47 -7.32 -9.36
C VAL A 231 11.06 -5.92 -9.26
N ILE A 232 10.23 -4.90 -9.52
CA ILE A 232 10.60 -3.49 -9.41
C ILE A 232 10.30 -3.01 -7.99
N ASP A 233 9.11 -3.34 -7.47
CA ASP A 233 8.61 -2.76 -6.24
C ASP A 233 7.59 -3.65 -5.52
N VAL A 234 7.37 -3.36 -4.23
CA VAL A 234 6.40 -4.04 -3.37
C VAL A 234 5.29 -3.07 -2.96
N LEU A 235 4.05 -3.43 -3.26
CA LEU A 235 2.86 -2.65 -2.87
C LEU A 235 2.20 -3.25 -1.63
N LYS A 236 2.09 -4.58 -1.59
CA LYS A 236 1.46 -5.33 -0.50
C LYS A 236 2.18 -6.65 -0.29
N TRP A 237 2.37 -7.07 0.96
CA TRP A 237 3.01 -8.34 1.31
C TRP A 237 2.22 -9.04 2.41
N LYS A 238 1.75 -10.28 2.16
CA LYS A 238 0.96 -11.05 3.15
C LYS A 238 -0.22 -10.26 3.74
N GLY A 239 -0.89 -9.46 2.91
CA GLY A 239 -2.02 -8.64 3.38
C GLY A 239 -1.65 -7.27 3.95
N GLN A 240 -0.37 -7.01 4.25
CA GLN A 240 0.11 -5.74 4.79
C GLN A 240 0.47 -4.77 3.66
N ASP A 241 -0.04 -3.54 3.73
CA ASP A 241 0.24 -2.51 2.73
C ASP A 241 1.59 -1.86 3.01
N ILE A 242 2.51 -1.99 2.06
CA ILE A 242 3.89 -1.46 2.15
C ILE A 242 4.09 -0.29 1.20
N GLY A 243 3.23 -0.12 0.18
CA GLY A 243 3.31 0.96 -0.82
C GLY A 243 3.29 2.38 -0.25
N GLU A 244 2.99 2.53 1.04
CA GLU A 244 2.93 3.80 1.75
C GLU A 244 4.26 4.15 2.43
N CYS A 245 5.16 3.18 2.58
CA CYS A 245 6.50 3.38 3.11
C CYS A 245 7.40 4.08 2.08
N GLU A 246 8.49 4.66 2.56
CA GLU A 246 9.47 5.31 1.69
C GLU A 246 10.16 4.29 0.77
N THR A 247 10.59 4.75 -0.40
CA THR A 247 11.22 3.90 -1.43
C THR A 247 12.42 3.10 -0.92
N PRO A 248 13.37 3.67 -0.15
CA PRO A 248 14.51 2.88 0.35
C PRO A 248 14.06 1.73 1.26
N MET A 249 13.08 1.97 2.13
CA MET A 249 12.51 0.93 3.00
C MET A 249 11.83 -0.16 2.18
N ARG A 250 11.05 0.21 1.15
CA ARG A 250 10.36 -0.74 0.27
C ARG A 250 11.35 -1.61 -0.50
N PHE A 251 12.44 -1.03 -1.00
CA PHE A 251 13.50 -1.79 -1.69
C PHE A 251 14.24 -2.73 -0.76
N TRP A 252 14.67 -2.25 0.41
CA TRP A 252 15.30 -3.10 1.42
C TRP A 252 14.38 -4.24 1.85
N TRP A 253 13.09 -3.95 2.11
CA TRP A 253 12.10 -4.95 2.48
C TRP A 253 11.87 -5.97 1.37
N ARG A 254 11.68 -5.51 0.14
CA ARG A 254 11.53 -6.35 -1.06
C ARG A 254 12.69 -7.33 -1.16
N ASP A 255 13.92 -6.84 -1.13
CA ASP A 255 15.12 -7.67 -1.34
C ASP A 255 15.29 -8.68 -0.21
N THR A 256 15.09 -8.26 1.04
CA THR A 256 15.15 -9.14 2.21
C THR A 256 14.10 -10.25 2.13
N ARG A 257 12.83 -9.89 1.87
CA ARG A 257 11.72 -10.85 1.84
C ARG A 257 11.73 -11.79 0.65
N LEU A 258 12.21 -11.33 -0.50
CA LEU A 258 12.39 -12.20 -1.67
C LEU A 258 13.58 -13.15 -1.46
N GLY A 259 14.66 -12.70 -0.81
CA GLY A 259 15.81 -13.55 -0.48
C GLY A 259 15.50 -14.66 0.53
N GLU A 260 14.48 -14.48 1.38
CA GLU A 260 13.98 -15.51 2.30
C GLU A 260 13.16 -16.62 1.62
N LEU A 261 12.68 -16.41 0.38
CA LEU A 261 11.84 -17.39 -0.30
C LEU A 261 12.67 -18.57 -0.79
N SER A 262 12.17 -19.78 -0.54
CA SER A 262 12.73 -20.99 -1.15
C SER A 262 12.69 -20.86 -2.66
N LEU A 263 13.85 -21.02 -3.29
CA LEU A 263 13.96 -21.22 -4.73
C LEU A 263 13.35 -22.59 -5.02
N ALA A 264 12.08 -22.61 -5.41
CA ALA A 264 11.47 -23.86 -5.87
C ALA A 264 12.35 -24.43 -6.99
N PRO A 265 12.71 -25.73 -6.96
CA PRO A 265 13.47 -26.32 -8.05
C PRO A 265 12.67 -26.18 -9.34
N ALA A 266 13.33 -25.67 -10.38
CA ALA A 266 12.76 -25.46 -11.70
C ALA A 266 12.43 -26.81 -12.36
N SER A 267 11.28 -27.39 -12.05
CA SER A 267 10.74 -28.51 -12.81
C SER A 267 9.23 -28.35 -12.99
N PHE A 268 8.84 -27.50 -13.94
CA PHE A 268 7.51 -27.57 -14.53
C PHE A 268 7.65 -27.49 -16.04
N LYS A 269 7.53 -28.65 -16.70
CA LYS A 269 7.25 -28.72 -18.14
C LYS A 269 5.83 -28.19 -18.34
N LEU A 270 5.69 -27.06 -19.02
CA LEU A 270 4.40 -26.65 -19.58
C LEU A 270 3.99 -27.73 -20.59
N THR A 271 3.01 -28.55 -20.24
CA THR A 271 2.33 -29.39 -21.24
C THR A 271 1.47 -28.48 -22.11
N SER A 272 1.65 -28.63 -23.42
CA SER A 272 1.02 -27.90 -24.51
C SER A 272 -0.51 -27.95 -24.50
#